data_AF-A0A1C6TWL9-F1
#
_entry.id   AF-A0A1C6TWL9-F1
#
_cell.length_a   1.000
_cell.length_b   1.000
_cell.length_c   1.000
_cell.angle_alpha   90.00
_cell.angle_beta   90.00
_cell.angle_gamma   90.00
#
_symmetry.space_group_name_H-M   'P 1'
#
loop_
_entity.id
_entity.type
_entity.pdbx_description
1 polymer ?
#
loop_
_entity_poly.entity_id
_entity_poly.type
_entity_poly.pdbx_seq_one_letter_code
_entity_poly.pdbx_strand_id
1 'polypeptide(L)'
;MDDLSAAGLAAAASAALIQAMASDVWLNVKDHAARIFGRDESESVARAERVLEDSRDRLYAAAPDRMDEASALEAARWEGRLQARLEDDPSFAIAVRELVAAVRAAGEDVGQSTTVQQNVTAGRDAYTAGRDLTVGRPDRAP
;
A
#
# COMPACT_ATOMS: atom_id res chain seq x y z
N MET A 1 -9.39 13.96 -13.88
CA MET A 1 -8.93 13.12 -12.76
C MET A 1 -8.62 11.79 -13.41
N ASP A 2 -7.34 11.50 -13.60
CA ASP A 2 -6.85 10.44 -14.47
C ASP A 2 -7.51 9.10 -14.15
N ASP A 3 -8.31 8.57 -15.08
CA ASP A 3 -8.79 7.19 -15.03
C ASP A 3 -7.57 6.27 -15.18
N LEU A 4 -6.97 5.91 -14.04
CA LEU A 4 -5.94 4.88 -14.00
C LEU A 4 -6.52 3.61 -14.63
N SER A 5 -5.78 3.03 -15.58
CA SER A 5 -6.08 1.71 -16.09
C SER A 5 -6.15 0.70 -14.93
N ALA A 6 -6.81 -0.44 -15.13
CA ALA A 6 -6.88 -1.50 -14.11
C ALA A 6 -5.49 -1.86 -13.56
N ALA A 7 -4.48 -1.93 -14.43
CA ALA A 7 -3.08 -2.13 -14.04
C ALA A 7 -2.52 -0.98 -13.19
N GLY A 8 -2.75 0.28 -13.58
CA GLY A 8 -2.28 1.44 -12.81
C GLY A 8 -2.91 1.53 -11.42
N LEU A 9 -4.19 1.20 -11.31
CA LEU A 9 -4.89 1.16 -10.01
C LEU A 9 -4.42 -0.02 -9.16
N ALA A 10 -4.22 -1.19 -9.77
CA ALA A 10 -3.69 -2.38 -9.10
C ALA A 10 -2.29 -2.14 -8.53
N ALA A 11 -1.39 -1.51 -9.30
CA ALA A 11 -0.04 -1.18 -8.86
C ALA A 11 -0.03 -0.17 -7.70
N ALA A 12 -0.89 0.86 -7.76
CA ALA A 12 -1.00 1.83 -6.67
C ALA A 12 -1.52 1.19 -5.37
N ALA A 13 -2.50 0.29 -5.49
CA ALA A 13 -3.10 -0.38 -4.35
C ALA A 13 -2.20 -1.45 -3.75
N SER A 14 -1.46 -2.22 -4.55
CA SER A 14 -0.50 -3.19 -4.04
C SER A 14 0.63 -2.49 -3.27
N ALA A 15 1.18 -1.41 -3.81
CA ALA A 15 2.21 -0.63 -3.12
C ALA A 15 1.72 -0.03 -1.79
N ALA A 16 0.50 0.50 -1.75
CA ALA A 16 -0.11 1.01 -0.54
C ALA A 16 -0.33 -0.11 0.50
N LEU A 17 -0.77 -1.28 0.05
CA LEU A 17 -1.01 -2.43 0.93
C LEU A 17 0.28 -2.94 1.58
N ILE A 18 1.36 -3.09 0.81
CA ILE A 18 2.67 -3.53 1.35
C ILE A 18 3.25 -2.50 2.34
N GLN A 19 3.13 -1.20 2.04
CA GLN A 19 3.52 -0.14 2.98
C GLN A 19 2.73 -0.24 4.29
N ALA A 20 1.41 -0.44 4.21
CA ALA A 20 0.59 -0.61 5.40
C ALA A 20 1.01 -1.85 6.21
N MET A 21 1.27 -2.99 5.56
CA MET A 21 1.73 -4.23 6.21
C MET A 21 3.04 -4.07 6.98
N ALA A 22 3.96 -3.26 6.45
CA ALA A 22 5.26 -2.98 7.05
C ALA A 22 5.20 -1.92 8.16
N SER A 23 4.05 -1.28 8.38
CA SER A 23 3.86 -0.16 9.30
C SER A 23 2.97 -0.51 10.49
N ASP A 24 2.96 0.37 11.50
CA ASP A 24 2.08 0.26 12.66
C ASP A 24 0.60 0.47 12.33
N VAL A 25 0.27 1.04 11.16
CA VAL A 25 -1.13 1.25 10.76
C VAL A 25 -1.81 -0.01 10.21
N TRP A 26 -1.06 -1.12 10.08
CA TRP A 26 -1.55 -2.38 9.51
C TRP A 26 -2.86 -2.84 10.13
N LEU A 27 -2.97 -2.81 11.46
CA LEU A 27 -4.14 -3.35 12.15
C LEU A 27 -5.43 -2.62 11.77
N ASN A 28 -5.36 -1.29 11.57
CA ASN A 28 -6.50 -0.49 11.11
C ASN A 28 -6.80 -0.73 9.63
N VAL A 29 -5.77 -0.84 8.79
CA VAL A 29 -5.94 -1.05 7.35
C VAL A 29 -6.47 -2.44 7.03
N LYS A 30 -6.03 -3.46 7.78
CA LYS A 30 -6.36 -4.87 7.52
C LYS A 30 -7.87 -5.14 7.57
N ASP A 31 -8.56 -4.67 8.61
CA ASP A 31 -10.01 -4.89 8.76
C ASP A 31 -10.77 -4.24 7.59
N HIS A 32 -10.40 -3.01 7.23
CA HIS A 32 -10.98 -2.33 6.08
C HIS A 32 -10.69 -3.06 4.75
N ALA A 33 -9.44 -3.48 4.53
CA ALA A 33 -9.03 -4.23 3.36
C ALA A 33 -9.76 -5.57 3.25
N ALA A 34 -9.91 -6.29 4.35
CA ALA A 34 -10.61 -7.57 4.37
C ALA A 34 -12.10 -7.44 4.05
N ARG A 35 -12.76 -6.36 4.47
CA ARG A 35 -14.16 -6.08 4.09
C ARG A 35 -14.30 -5.82 2.60
N ILE A 36 -13.41 -5.01 2.03
CA ILE A 36 -13.34 -4.75 0.60
C ILE A 36 -13.16 -6.04 -0.20
N PHE A 37 -12.18 -6.86 0.18
CA PHE A 37 -11.87 -8.11 -0.52
C PHE A 37 -12.91 -9.20 -0.27
N GLY A 38 -13.55 -9.19 0.90
CA GLY A 38 -14.58 -10.13 1.30
C GLY A 38 -16.00 -9.75 0.86
N ARG A 39 -16.19 -8.59 0.21
CA ARG A 39 -17.51 -8.05 -0.19
C ARG A 39 -18.52 -8.04 0.97
N ASP A 40 -18.07 -7.71 2.18
CA ASP A 40 -18.85 -7.74 3.43
C ASP A 40 -19.47 -9.10 3.83
N GLU A 41 -19.18 -10.18 3.10
CA GLU A 41 -19.62 -11.52 3.45
C GLU A 41 -18.67 -12.13 4.47
N SER A 42 -19.17 -12.48 5.67
CA SER A 42 -18.32 -12.83 6.82
C SER A 42 -17.31 -13.95 6.55
N GLU A 43 -17.67 -14.98 5.77
CA GLU A 43 -16.74 -16.06 5.42
C GLU A 43 -15.64 -15.61 4.45
N SER A 44 -16.02 -14.76 3.49
CA SER A 44 -15.10 -14.18 2.50
C SER A 44 -14.19 -13.12 3.13
N VAL A 45 -14.68 -12.36 4.12
CA VAL A 45 -13.89 -11.43 4.94
C VAL A 45 -12.83 -12.20 5.74
N ALA A 46 -13.22 -13.24 6.48
CA ALA A 46 -12.25 -14.03 7.25
C ALA A 46 -11.22 -14.72 6.36
N ARG A 47 -11.60 -15.12 5.13
CA ARG A 47 -10.64 -15.63 4.14
C ARG A 47 -9.68 -14.55 3.67
N ALA A 48 -10.18 -13.35 3.38
CA ALA A 48 -9.35 -12.22 2.97
C ALA A 48 -8.35 -11.83 4.07
N GLU A 49 -8.78 -11.76 5.34
CA GLU A 49 -7.89 -11.50 6.48
C GLU A 49 -6.75 -12.51 6.55
N ARG A 50 -7.05 -13.81 6.42
CA ARG A 50 -6.01 -14.85 6.45
C ARG A 50 -4.99 -14.69 5.33
N VAL A 51 -5.45 -14.35 4.12
CA VAL A 51 -4.55 -14.13 2.96
C VAL A 51 -3.68 -12.90 3.17
N LEU A 52 -4.23 -11.85 3.78
CA LEU A 52 -3.52 -10.62 4.12
C LEU A 52 -2.45 -10.87 5.20
N GLU A 53 -2.78 -11.59 6.25
CA GLU A 53 -1.82 -11.94 7.31
C GLU A 53 -0.72 -12.88 6.80
N ASP A 54 -1.05 -13.89 6.00
CA ASP A 54 -0.04 -14.78 5.38
C ASP A 54 0.92 -14.01 4.47
N SER A 55 0.43 -12.97 3.78
CA SER A 55 1.29 -12.06 3.01
C SER A 55 2.22 -11.25 3.91
N ARG A 56 1.74 -10.79 5.07
CA ARG A 56 2.54 -10.04 6.04
C ARG A 56 3.59 -10.94 6.70
N ASP A 57 3.22 -12.15 7.07
CA ASP A 57 4.15 -13.14 7.62
C ASP A 57 5.27 -13.46 6.63
N ARG A 58 4.94 -13.56 5.33
CA ARG A 58 5.95 -13.73 4.27
C ARG A 58 6.90 -12.53 4.14
N LEU A 59 6.43 -11.31 4.38
CA LEU A 59 7.30 -10.12 4.43
C LEU A 59 8.28 -10.20 5.62
N TYR A 60 7.78 -10.51 6.82
CA TYR A 60 8.61 -10.56 8.03
C TYR A 60 9.46 -11.82 8.15
N ALA A 61 9.14 -12.88 7.39
CA ALA A 61 9.99 -14.06 7.28
C ALA A 61 11.28 -13.80 6.48
N ALA A 62 11.33 -12.70 5.71
CA ALA A 62 12.52 -12.30 4.99
C ALA A 62 13.59 -11.75 5.95
N ALA A 63 14.86 -12.00 5.63
CA ALA A 63 15.97 -11.35 6.33
C ALA A 63 15.90 -9.82 6.13
N PRO A 64 16.40 -9.00 7.08
CA PRO A 64 16.39 -7.53 6.96
C PRO A 64 17.01 -7.02 5.65
N ASP A 65 18.12 -7.62 5.20
CA ASP A 65 18.80 -7.27 3.95
C ASP A 65 18.03 -7.68 2.68
N ARG A 66 16.92 -8.41 2.82
CA ARG A 66 16.05 -8.91 1.75
C ARG A 66 14.63 -8.37 1.87
N MET A 67 14.36 -7.48 2.84
CA MET A 67 13.05 -6.90 3.11
C MET A 67 12.50 -6.16 1.89
N ASP A 68 13.35 -5.41 1.19
CA ASP A 68 12.96 -4.67 -0.03
C ASP A 68 12.58 -5.61 -1.18
N GLU A 69 13.33 -6.70 -1.36
CA GLU A 69 13.05 -7.70 -2.40
C GLU A 69 11.76 -8.48 -2.08
N ALA A 70 11.56 -8.85 -0.81
CA ALA A 70 10.33 -9.49 -0.35
C ALA A 70 9.12 -8.55 -0.53
N SER A 71 9.29 -7.26 -0.24
CA SER A 71 8.26 -6.23 -0.45
C SER A 71 7.89 -6.08 -1.91
N ALA A 72 8.88 -6.03 -2.81
CA ALA A 72 8.64 -5.97 -4.25
C ALA A 72 7.94 -7.23 -4.79
N LEU A 73 8.33 -8.42 -4.30
CA LEU A 73 7.72 -9.68 -4.69
C LEU A 73 6.25 -9.78 -4.25
N GLU A 74 5.95 -9.41 -3.01
CA GLU A 74 4.56 -9.40 -2.53
C GLU A 74 3.74 -8.31 -3.21
N ALA A 75 4.32 -7.14 -3.51
CA ALA A 75 3.65 -6.11 -4.29
C ALA A 75 3.23 -6.62 -5.68
N ALA A 76 4.13 -7.32 -6.40
CA ALA A 76 3.82 -7.91 -7.70
C ALA A 76 2.73 -8.99 -7.63
N ARG A 77 2.72 -9.81 -6.56
CA ARG A 77 1.67 -10.82 -6.32
C ARG A 77 0.30 -10.18 -6.13
N TRP A 78 0.24 -9.11 -5.34
CA TRP A 78 -1.00 -8.37 -5.11
C TRP A 78 -1.45 -7.60 -6.32
N GLU A 79 -0.54 -6.99 -7.07
CA GLU A 79 -0.84 -6.28 -8.32
C GLU A 79 -1.54 -7.22 -9.31
N GLY A 80 -0.98 -8.40 -9.57
CA GLY A 80 -1.60 -9.37 -10.48
C GLY A 80 -2.99 -9.83 -10.02
N ARG A 81 -3.17 -10.07 -8.72
CA ARG A 81 -4.48 -10.44 -8.16
C ARG A 81 -5.50 -9.30 -8.31
N LEU A 82 -5.10 -8.07 -8.01
CA LEU A 82 -5.96 -6.89 -8.09
C LEU A 82 -6.33 -6.57 -9.53
N GLN A 83 -5.37 -6.64 -10.45
CA GLN A 83 -5.62 -6.43 -11.87
C GLN A 83 -6.63 -7.45 -12.40
N ALA A 84 -6.40 -8.75 -12.17
CA ALA A 84 -7.33 -9.79 -12.61
C ALA A 84 -8.75 -9.58 -12.05
N ARG A 85 -8.84 -9.12 -10.79
CA ARG A 85 -10.12 -8.81 -10.15
C ARG A 85 -10.81 -7.58 -10.74
N LEU A 86 -10.05 -6.53 -11.07
CA LEU A 86 -10.56 -5.31 -11.71
C LEU A 86 -11.01 -5.54 -13.16
N GLU A 87 -10.33 -6.44 -13.88
CA GLU A 87 -10.71 -6.87 -15.22
C GLU A 87 -12.01 -7.69 -15.21
N ASP A 88 -12.18 -8.56 -14.21
CA ASP A 88 -13.41 -9.33 -13.99
C ASP A 88 -14.59 -8.46 -13.50
N ASP A 89 -14.31 -7.46 -12.67
CA ASP A 89 -15.32 -6.60 -12.04
C ASP A 89 -14.83 -5.16 -11.95
N PRO A 90 -15.13 -4.33 -12.97
CA PRO A 90 -14.73 -2.93 -12.98
C PRO A 90 -15.31 -2.10 -11.84
N SER A 91 -16.42 -2.52 -11.24
CA SER A 91 -17.03 -1.82 -10.09
C SER A 91 -16.15 -1.89 -8.84
N PHE A 92 -15.29 -2.91 -8.77
CA PHE A 92 -14.31 -3.07 -7.70
C PHE A 92 -13.28 -1.92 -7.64
N ALA A 93 -13.12 -1.15 -8.72
CA ALA A 93 -12.23 0.01 -8.77
C ALA A 93 -12.54 1.07 -7.70
N ILE A 94 -13.81 1.21 -7.31
CA ILE A 94 -14.21 2.14 -6.24
C ILE A 94 -13.61 1.69 -4.91
N ALA A 95 -13.81 0.43 -4.55
CA ALA A 95 -13.30 -0.13 -3.31
C ALA A 95 -11.76 -0.11 -3.26
N VAL A 96 -11.08 -0.38 -4.38
CA VAL A 96 -9.61 -0.29 -4.44
C VAL A 96 -9.12 1.14 -4.22
N ARG A 97 -9.82 2.16 -4.74
CA ARG A 97 -9.49 3.57 -4.46
C ARG A 97 -9.72 3.93 -3.00
N GLU A 98 -10.80 3.42 -2.39
CA GLU A 98 -11.08 3.61 -0.96
C GLU A 98 -9.98 3.02 -0.09
N LEU A 99 -9.47 1.83 -0.42
CA LEU A 99 -8.33 1.23 0.27
C LEU A 99 -7.09 2.13 0.20
N VAL A 100 -6.74 2.63 -0.99
CA VAL A 100 -5.59 3.53 -1.17
C VAL A 100 -5.77 4.81 -0.35
N ALA A 101 -6.98 5.37 -0.34
CA ALA A 101 -7.29 6.55 0.46
C ALA A 101 -7.19 6.27 1.97
N ALA A 102 -7.69 5.13 2.43
CA ALA A 102 -7.63 4.73 3.84
C ALA A 102 -6.18 4.55 4.33
N VAL A 103 -5.32 3.92 3.51
CA VAL A 103 -3.89 3.79 3.83
C VAL A 103 -3.22 5.16 3.93
N ARG A 104 -3.52 6.08 3.00
CA ARG A 104 -2.98 7.45 3.04
C ARG A 104 -3.42 8.19 4.29
N ALA A 105 -4.72 8.17 4.59
CA ALA A 105 -5.26 8.83 5.78
C ALA A 105 -4.65 8.26 7.07
N ALA A 106 -4.48 6.94 7.16
CA ALA A 106 -3.84 6.31 8.31
C ALA A 106 -2.36 6.69 8.45
N GLY A 107 -1.63 6.84 7.34
CA GLY A 107 -0.24 7.30 7.33
C GLY A 107 -0.08 8.78 7.66
N GLU A 108 -1.06 9.62 7.30
CA GLU A 108 -1.08 11.06 7.63
C GLU A 108 -1.33 11.32 9.12
N ASP A 109 -2.11 10.47 9.80
CA ASP A 109 -2.39 10.57 11.24
C ASP A 109 -1.12 10.32 12.09
N VAL A 110 -0.23 9.45 11.61
CA VAL A 110 1.12 9.23 12.18
C VAL A 110 2.09 10.39 11.80
N GLY A 111 1.72 11.21 10.82
CA GLY A 111 2.58 12.09 10.03
C GLY A 111 2.67 13.56 10.45
N GLN A 112 2.24 13.98 11.64
CA GLN A 112 2.69 15.28 12.18
C GLN A 112 4.18 15.29 12.56
N SER A 113 4.89 14.17 12.40
CA SER A 113 6.35 14.12 12.38
C SER A 113 6.83 12.86 11.66
N THR A 114 6.95 12.91 10.33
CA THR A 114 8.05 12.31 9.54
C THR A 114 7.69 12.40 8.06
N THR A 115 8.57 13.01 7.27
CA THR A 115 8.49 13.08 5.81
C THR A 115 8.42 11.68 5.22
N VAL A 116 7.22 11.22 4.86
CA VAL A 116 7.02 9.99 4.09
C VAL A 116 7.47 10.27 2.66
N GLN A 117 8.63 9.75 2.28
CA GLN A 117 9.12 9.78 0.91
C GLN A 117 8.32 8.79 0.07
N GLN A 118 7.15 9.23 -0.43
CA GLN A 118 6.30 8.42 -1.29
C GLN A 118 6.94 8.31 -2.67
N ASN A 119 7.69 7.22 -2.89
CA ASN A 119 8.09 6.81 -4.23
C ASN A 119 6.85 6.27 -4.96
N VAL A 120 6.11 7.16 -5.60
CA VAL A 120 5.08 6.78 -6.58
C VAL A 120 5.81 6.24 -7.80
N THR A 121 6.11 4.95 -7.81
CA THR A 121 6.52 4.25 -9.04
C THR A 121 5.28 4.02 -9.90
N ALA A 122 4.70 5.11 -10.41
CA ALA A 122 3.85 5.03 -11.58
C ALA A 122 4.79 4.78 -12.76
N GLY A 123 4.76 3.55 -13.29
CA GLY A 123 5.61 3.14 -14.38
C GLY A 123 5.38 3.96 -15.64
N ARG A 124 6.14 5.06 -15.79
CA ARG A 124 6.68 5.63 -17.03
C ARG A 124 7.63 6.79 -16.68
N ASP A 125 8.91 6.61 -16.95
CA ASP A 125 9.95 7.66 -17.00
C ASP A 125 10.12 8.57 -15.76
N ALA A 126 10.27 7.99 -14.55
CA ALA A 126 10.72 8.76 -13.39
C ALA A 126 12.26 8.87 -13.38
N TYR A 127 12.78 9.94 -13.97
CA TYR A 127 14.17 10.35 -13.83
C TYR A 127 14.37 10.92 -12.41
N THR A 128 14.76 10.08 -11.44
CA THR A 128 15.16 10.54 -10.11
C THR A 128 16.56 11.16 -10.20
N ALA A 129 16.64 12.37 -10.76
CA ALA A 129 17.80 13.23 -10.60
C ALA A 129 17.71 13.90 -9.22
N GLY A 130 18.60 13.51 -8.33
CA GLY A 130 18.68 14.05 -6.98
C GLY A 130 18.83 15.56 -6.95
N ARG A 131 18.12 16.23 -6.04
CA ARG A 131 18.54 17.51 -5.51
C ARG A 131 17.93 17.79 -4.13
N ASP A 132 18.83 17.79 -3.15
CA ASP A 132 18.79 18.49 -1.85
C ASP A 132 17.47 18.58 -1.08
N LEU A 133 17.33 17.73 -0.05
CA LEU A 133 16.58 18.07 1.16
C LEU A 133 17.57 18.50 2.24
N THR A 134 17.83 19.80 2.33
CA THR A 134 18.55 20.39 3.47
C THR A 134 17.55 20.60 4.60
N VAL A 135 17.57 19.73 5.63
CA VAL A 135 16.80 19.95 6.87
C VAL A 135 17.59 20.94 7.74
N GLY A 136 17.27 22.22 7.62
CA GLY A 136 17.70 23.25 8.56
C GLY A 136 16.83 23.19 9.83
N ARG A 137 17.40 22.64 10.90
CA ARG A 137 16.86 22.63 12.26
C ARG A 137 16.57 24.08 12.74
N PRO A 138 15.44 24.36 13.43
CA PRO A 138 15.35 25.58 14.23
C PRO A 138 16.11 25.36 15.54
N ASP A 139 17.26 26.01 15.71
CA ASP A 139 17.87 26.16 17.03
C ASP A 139 17.14 27.26 17.78
N ARG A 140 16.64 26.93 18.97
CA ARG A 140 15.93 27.82 19.87
C ARG A 140 16.63 27.74 21.21
N ALA A 141 17.23 28.85 21.66
CA ALA A 141 17.29 29.34 23.04
C ALA A 141 18.41 30.38 23.23
N PRO A 142 18.43 31.16 24.32
CA PRO A 142 17.45 31.24 25.42
C PRO A 142 16.58 32.50 25.42
#